data_AF-A0A485J6P3-F1
#
_entry.id   AF-A0A485J6P3-F1
#
_cell.length_a   1.000
_cell.length_b   1.000
_cell.length_c   1.000
_cell.angle_alpha   90.00
_cell.angle_beta   90.00
_cell.angle_gamma   90.00
#
_symmetry.space_group_name_H-M   'P 1'
#
loop_
_entity.id
_entity.type
_entity.pdbx_description
1 polymer ?
#
loop_
_entity_poly.entity_id
_entity_poly.type
_entity_poly.pdbx_seq_one_letter_code
_entity_poly.pdbx_strand_id
1 'polypeptide(L)' 'MHNLIDDIRFADVRSKMHDALLDYMDKIRDPFRSYQWSLRPWRKDAQPRWMGAFRPRHKMAIRQ' A
#
# COMPACT_ATOMS: atom_id res chain seq x y z
N MET A 1 -4.50 5.65 -26.34
CA MET A 1 -4.71 4.98 -25.03
C MET A 1 -4.92 6.07 -23.99
N HIS A 2 -6.00 6.04 -23.21
CA HIS A 2 -6.31 7.06 -22.20
C HIS A 2 -6.18 6.45 -20.81
N ASN A 3 -5.21 6.92 -20.03
CA ASN A 3 -5.00 6.46 -18.65
C ASN A 3 -5.98 7.18 -17.72
N LEU A 4 -6.78 6.41 -16.97
CA LEU A 4 -7.82 6.91 -16.07
C LEU A 4 -7.39 6.88 -14.59
N ILE A 5 -6.11 6.68 -14.30
CA ILE A 5 -5.63 6.46 -12.93
C ILE A 5 -5.90 7.65 -11.99
N ASP A 6 -5.95 8.88 -12.51
CA ASP A 6 -6.17 10.09 -11.70
C ASP A 6 -7.62 10.61 -11.76
N ASP A 7 -8.48 9.97 -12.55
CA ASP A 7 -9.89 10.37 -12.66
C ASP A 7 -10.66 9.99 -11.39
N ILE A 8 -11.19 11.01 -10.71
CA ILE A 8 -11.91 10.87 -9.44
C ILE A 8 -13.15 9.96 -9.55
N ARG A 9 -13.77 9.88 -10.73
CA ARG A 9 -14.94 9.03 -10.97
C ARG A 9 -14.63 7.54 -10.77
N PHE A 10 -13.36 7.16 -10.91
CA PHE A 10 -12.88 5.79 -10.75
C PHE A 10 -12.09 5.58 -9.46
N ALA A 11 -12.10 6.54 -8.53
CA ALA A 11 -11.31 6.46 -7.30
C ALA A 11 -11.65 5.22 -6.46
N ASP A 12 -12.93 4.88 -6.32
CA ASP A 12 -13.38 3.69 -5.56
C ASP A 12 -12.92 2.38 -6.21
N VAL A 13 -13.10 2.26 -7.53
CA VAL A 13 -12.66 1.08 -8.30
C VAL A 13 -11.15 0.92 -8.22
N ARG A 14 -10.41 2.03 -8.40
CA ARG A 14 -8.94 2.08 -8.28
C ARG A 14 -8.49 1.63 -6.89
N SER A 15 -9.11 2.14 -5.82
CA SER A 15 -8.76 1.74 -4.45
C SER A 15 -9.02 0.26 -4.20
N LYS A 16 -10.17 -0.27 -4.64
CA LYS A 16 -10.48 -1.72 -4.52
C LYS A 16 -9.48 -2.60 -5.26
N MET A 17 -9.11 -2.22 -6.48
CA MET A 17 -8.09 -2.96 -7.25
C MET A 17 -6.71 -2.88 -6.59
N HIS A 18 -6.36 -1.73 -6.03
CA HIS A 18 -5.09 -1.55 -5.32
C HIS A 18 -5.02 -2.39 -4.05
N ASP A 19 -6.11 -2.49 -3.29
CA ASP A 19 -6.19 -3.32 -2.10
C ASP A 19 -6.03 -4.80 -2.45
N ALA A 20 -6.76 -5.28 -3.47
CA ALA A 20 -6.62 -6.65 -3.96
C ALA A 20 -5.20 -6.97 -4.43
N LEU A 21 -4.53 -6.03 -5.09
CA LEU A 21 -3.14 -6.17 -5.52
C LEU A 21 -2.20 -6.28 -4.30
N LEU A 22 -2.31 -5.38 -3.32
CA LEU A 22 -1.46 -5.40 -2.14
C LEU A 22 -1.65 -6.68 -1.32
N ASP A 23 -2.88 -7.18 -1.20
CA ASP A 23 -3.17 -8.44 -0.52
C ASP A 23 -2.60 -9.64 -1.27
N TYR A 24 -2.67 -9.64 -2.60
CA TYR A 24 -2.03 -10.67 -3.41
C TYR A 24 -0.50 -10.67 -3.24
N MET A 25 0.12 -9.48 -3.26
CA MET A 25 1.56 -9.33 -3.00
C MET A 25 1.95 -9.81 -1.60
N ASP A 26 1.10 -9.59 -0.59
CA ASP A 26 1.34 -10.10 0.77
C ASP A 26 1.23 -11.62 0.82
N LYS A 27 0.22 -12.19 0.14
CA LYS A 27 -0.02 -13.64 0.04
C LYS A 27 1.17 -14.39 -0.54
N ILE A 28 1.75 -13.88 -1.63
CA ILE A 28 2.89 -14.54 -2.30
C ILE A 28 4.25 -14.15 -1.70
N ARG A 29 4.27 -13.29 -0.66
CA ARG A 29 5.50 -12.71 -0.09
C ARG A 29 6.36 -12.03 -1.17
N ASP A 30 5.71 -11.24 -2.02
CA ASP A 30 6.35 -10.60 -3.17
C ASP A 30 7.59 -9.77 -2.74
N PRO A 31 8.79 -10.05 -3.28
CA PRO A 31 10.02 -9.34 -2.92
C PRO A 31 10.02 -7.85 -3.28
N PHE A 32 9.21 -7.45 -4.26
CA PHE A 32 9.07 -6.08 -4.72
C PHE A 32 7.96 -5.31 -3.99
N ARG A 33 7.26 -5.94 -3.04
CA ARG A 33 6.26 -5.29 -2.17
C ARG A 33 6.93 -4.33 -1.18
N SER A 34 7.26 -3.14 -1.67
CA SER A 34 7.83 -2.06 -0.86
C SER A 34 6.75 -1.18 -0.21
N TYR A 35 7.13 -0.50 0.87
CA TYR A 35 6.31 0.49 1.58
C TYR A 35 5.73 1.59 0.66
N GLN A 36 6.47 1.96 -0.39
CA GLN A 36 6.04 2.99 -1.33
C GLN A 36 4.81 2.56 -2.14
N TRP A 37 4.55 1.27 -2.31
CA TRP A 37 3.35 0.77 -3.01
C TRP A 37 2.06 1.15 -2.32
N SER A 38 2.06 1.25 -0.99
CA SER A 38 0.91 1.76 -0.22
C SER A 38 0.78 3.29 -0.23
N LEU A 39 1.84 4.05 -0.54
CA LEU A 39 1.86 5.51 -0.44
C LEU A 39 1.64 6.24 -1.77
N ARG A 40 0.69 5.79 -2.58
CA ARG A 40 0.41 6.48 -3.85
C ARG A 40 -0.28 7.84 -3.58
N PRO A 41 0.05 8.92 -4.32
CA PRO A 41 -0.54 10.24 -4.11
C PRO A 41 -2.08 10.27 -4.15
N TRP A 42 -2.67 9.37 -4.93
CA TRP A 42 -4.12 9.20 -5.07
C TRP A 42 -4.76 8.30 -4.01
N ARG A 43 -3.97 7.69 -3.11
CA ARG A 43 -4.41 6.74 -2.05
C ARG A 43 -4.07 7.31 -0.67
N LYS A 44 -4.67 8.45 -0.33
CA LYS A 44 -4.40 9.19 0.93
C LYS A 44 -4.84 8.43 2.20
N ASP A 45 -5.74 7.49 2.02
CA ASP A 45 -6.38 6.65 3.03
C ASP A 45 -5.65 5.32 3.26
N ALA A 46 -4.66 4.95 2.42
CA ALA A 46 -3.86 3.74 2.63
C ALA A 46 -2.93 3.92 3.83
N GLN A 47 -3.14 3.08 4.85
CA GLN A 47 -2.16 2.94 5.92
C GLN A 47 -1.04 2.01 5.46
N PRO A 48 0.21 2.48 5.42
CA PRO A 48 1.29 1.67 4.91
C PRO A 48 1.68 0.60 5.91
N ARG A 49 1.65 -0.66 5.48
CA ARG A 49 1.99 -1.82 6.30
C ARG A 49 3.48 -2.11 6.18
N TRP A 50 4.23 -2.05 7.27
CA TRP A 50 5.67 -2.38 7.25
C TRP A 50 5.83 -3.90 7.15
N MET A 51 6.21 -4.42 5.98
CA MET A 51 6.62 -5.83 5.75
C MET A 51 5.68 -6.94 6.29
N GLY A 52 4.40 -6.62 6.54
CA GLY A 52 3.39 -7.55 7.08
C GLY A 52 3.40 -7.65 8.62
N ALA A 53 2.44 -8.39 9.19
CA ALA A 53 2.23 -8.49 10.64
C ALA A 53 3.46 -8.98 11.44
N PHE A 54 4.36 -9.73 10.80
CA PHE A 54 5.51 -10.38 11.45
C PHE A 54 6.76 -9.51 11.60
N ARG A 55 6.77 -8.32 11.00
CA ARG A 55 7.87 -7.38 11.18
C ARG A 55 7.26 -6.06 11.65
N PRO A 56 7.22 -5.79 12.96
CA PRO A 56 6.87 -4.47 13.47
C PRO A 56 7.96 -3.48 13.10
N ARG A 57 7.59 -2.26 12.72
CA ARG A 57 8.56 -1.16 12.51
C ARG A 57 9.41 -1.02 13.78
N HIS A 58 10.74 -0.97 13.63
CA HIS A 58 11.63 -0.64 14.75
C HIS A 58 11.21 0.71 15.34
N LYS A 59 10.59 0.67 16.53
CA LYS A 59 10.42 1.86 17.36
C LYS A 59 11.75 2.06 18.07
N MET A 60 12.47 3.13 17.72
CA MET A 60 13.57 3.60 18.55
C MET A 60 12.97 3.94 19.92
N ALA A 61 13.16 3.06 20.90
CA ALA A 61 12.85 3.36 22.28
C ALA A 61 13.88 4.38 22.74
N ILE A 62 13.50 5.65 22.80
CA ILE A 62 14.25 6.66 23.56
C ILE A 62 14.13 6.22 25.02
N ARG A 63 15.19 5.62 25.55
CA ARG A 63 15.37 5.44 26.99
C ARG A 63 15.51 6.84 27.59
N GLN A 64 14.54 7.23 28.42
CA GLN A 64 14.72 8.30 29.40
C GLN A 64 15.66 7.80 30.50
#